data_AF-A0ABC8SG84-F1
#
_entry.id   AF-A0ABC8SG84-F1
#
_cell.length_a   1.000
_cell.length_b   1.000
_cell.length_c   1.000
_cell.angle_alpha   90.00
_cell.angle_beta   90.00
_cell.angle_gamma   90.00
#
_symmetry.space_group_name_H-M   'P 1'
#
loop_
_entity.id
_entity.type
_entity.pdbx_description
1 polymer ?
#
loop_
_entity_poly.entity_id
_entity_poly.type
_entity_poly.pdbx_seq_one_letter_code
_entity_poly.pdbx_strand_id
1 'polypeptide(L)'
;MLLSARNTKPWRSLPPFFALFRCLRRAELKFSTSSSSAKTSLYLHEVYDDFLPWLEQKAGAEISSVLSIGKSAYGRSLYASKPIQTGDCILKVPYSVQLAPENLLPAINYFLGDGVGNVAKLAIVILVEQKLGQDSEWAPYVSRLPQPEEMHSTVFWSHDELEMIRPSFLYQETIKQKAQIEKEFLANRPALRYFSNVLGDVTLKEFRHAYGLVTSRAWHSTQGVSMIPFADFLNHDGISEADVLSDEGKKHSEVIADRNYAPGDQVLIRYGKFSNATLLLDFGFTLPYNIYDQVQVELSIPHHDQLRAMKLELLRRHCTPTIKDVNGFSSSENMFTIKKVRSANGKGRGIPLSLRAFARVLCSTSAAELDDLAMEAAQNDGRLARYPLKNRSREILAHQFLLSRITEFIEKYSACIESLGSSDSPCIFGQLALRRQLARDLLVGELRVLKSASAWLKNYCATSAEIQEKQ
;
A
#
# COMPACT_ATOMS: atom_id res chain seq x y z
N MET A 1 -43.28 -22.86 -36.71
CA MET A 1 -43.95 -21.74 -37.41
C MET A 1 -45.13 -21.28 -36.56
N LEU A 2 -45.40 -19.97 -36.56
CA LEU A 2 -46.39 -19.18 -35.76
C LEU A 2 -45.86 -18.76 -34.36
N LEU A 3 -45.28 -17.55 -34.22
CA LEU A 3 -45.90 -16.20 -34.04
C LEU A 3 -46.30 -15.96 -32.57
N SER A 4 -45.50 -15.19 -31.81
CA SER A 4 -45.64 -13.73 -31.56
C SER A 4 -46.70 -13.36 -30.51
N ALA A 5 -46.23 -12.95 -29.32
CA ALA A 5 -46.94 -11.99 -28.48
C ALA A 5 -45.93 -11.10 -27.74
N ARG A 6 -45.94 -9.81 -28.10
CA ARG A 6 -45.29 -8.69 -27.43
C ARG A 6 -45.85 -8.56 -26.02
N ASN A 7 -44.99 -8.29 -25.04
CA ASN A 7 -45.42 -7.71 -23.77
C ASN A 7 -44.49 -6.55 -23.38
N THR A 8 -45.02 -5.35 -23.61
CA THR A 8 -44.50 -4.05 -23.18
C THR A 8 -44.62 -3.94 -21.66
N LYS A 9 -43.51 -3.72 -20.95
CA LYS A 9 -43.54 -3.31 -19.55
C LYS A 9 -43.64 -1.78 -19.45
N PRO A 10 -44.54 -1.24 -18.61
CA PRO A 10 -44.75 0.19 -18.46
C PRO A 10 -43.65 0.83 -17.59
N TRP A 11 -43.55 2.14 -17.76
CA TRP A 11 -42.69 3.07 -17.05
C TRP A 11 -42.83 2.87 -15.53
N ARG A 12 -41.72 2.59 -14.84
CA ARG A 12 -41.67 2.67 -13.38
C ARG A 12 -41.26 4.08 -13.00
N SER A 13 -42.19 4.77 -12.36
CA SER A 13 -42.04 6.06 -11.72
C SER A 13 -40.86 6.08 -10.75
N LEU A 14 -40.11 7.18 -10.79
CA LEU A 14 -39.08 7.54 -9.82
C LEU A 14 -39.68 7.60 -8.39
N PRO A 15 -38.99 7.13 -7.34
CA PRO A 15 -39.41 7.38 -5.98
C PRO A 15 -39.29 8.89 -5.65
N PRO A 16 -40.17 9.45 -4.81
CA PRO A 16 -40.30 10.88 -4.64
C PRO A 16 -39.20 11.50 -3.75
N PHE A 17 -38.76 12.69 -4.17
CA PHE A 17 -37.67 13.58 -3.70
C PHE A 17 -37.73 14.09 -2.22
N PHE A 18 -38.31 13.36 -1.27
CA PHE A 18 -38.64 13.94 0.04
C PHE A 18 -37.57 13.88 1.14
N ALA A 19 -36.41 13.23 0.93
CA ALA A 19 -35.34 13.21 1.94
C ALA A 19 -34.38 14.42 1.87
N LEU A 20 -34.33 15.14 0.75
CA LEU A 20 -33.32 16.19 0.53
C LEU A 20 -33.65 17.55 1.19
N PHE A 21 -34.92 17.79 1.53
CA PHE A 21 -35.39 19.13 1.91
C PHE A 21 -35.39 19.43 3.42
N ARG A 22 -35.02 18.48 4.29
CA ARG A 22 -35.03 18.70 5.75
C ARG A 22 -33.76 19.34 6.31
N CYS A 23 -32.62 19.31 5.61
CA CYS A 23 -31.39 19.98 6.06
C CYS A 23 -31.21 21.43 5.55
N LEU A 24 -31.97 21.88 4.55
CA LEU A 24 -31.66 23.13 3.83
C LEU A 24 -32.47 24.37 4.29
N ARG A 25 -32.84 24.46 5.57
CA ARG A 25 -33.41 25.71 6.13
C ARG A 25 -32.82 26.04 7.50
N ARG A 26 -31.53 26.38 7.55
CA ARG A 26 -30.95 27.23 8.60
C ARG A 26 -29.52 27.67 8.26
N ALA A 27 -29.38 28.47 7.20
CA ALA A 27 -28.13 29.18 6.95
C ALA A 27 -28.43 30.51 6.26
N GLU A 28 -28.83 31.50 7.04
CA GLU A 28 -28.69 32.91 6.65
C GLU A 28 -27.99 33.66 7.80
N LEU A 29 -26.89 34.33 7.43
CA LEU A 29 -26.35 35.56 8.01
C LEU A 29 -25.52 35.51 9.32
N LYS A 30 -24.17 35.50 9.18
CA LYS A 30 -23.28 36.70 9.26
C LYS A 30 -21.82 36.29 9.55
N PHE A 31 -20.91 36.65 8.64
CA PHE A 31 -19.46 36.66 8.88
C PHE A 31 -19.01 38.11 9.09
N SER A 32 -18.27 38.35 10.16
CA SER A 32 -17.42 39.54 10.32
C SER A 32 -16.00 39.06 10.63
N THR A 33 -15.06 39.59 9.86
CA THR A 33 -13.64 39.30 9.85
C THR A 33 -12.90 39.90 11.04
N SER A 34 -11.89 39.20 11.56
CA SER A 34 -10.69 39.87 12.06
C SER A 34 -9.47 38.95 12.00
N SER A 35 -8.39 39.50 11.45
CA SER A 35 -7.05 38.93 11.36
C SER A 35 -6.25 39.24 12.62
N SER A 36 -5.43 38.32 13.11
CA SER A 36 -4.12 38.71 13.64
C SER A 36 -3.14 37.56 13.63
N SER A 37 -1.88 37.90 13.32
CA SER A 37 -0.71 37.04 13.36
C SER A 37 -0.20 36.86 14.78
N ALA A 38 0.37 35.70 15.13
CA ALA A 38 1.54 35.64 16.01
C ALA A 38 2.25 34.29 15.92
N LYS A 39 3.56 34.37 16.10
CA LYS A 39 4.56 33.31 15.99
C LYS A 39 4.53 32.35 17.18
N THR A 40 4.87 31.09 16.87
CA THR A 40 5.70 30.14 17.60
C THR A 40 5.72 30.22 19.13
N SER A 41 5.09 29.22 19.76
CA SER A 41 5.42 28.79 21.13
C SER A 41 5.04 27.31 21.29
N LEU A 42 6.06 26.47 21.47
CA LEU A 42 5.95 25.04 21.79
C LEU A 42 5.46 24.91 23.24
N TYR A 43 4.16 24.87 23.43
CA TYR A 43 3.53 24.42 24.68
C TYR A 43 2.40 23.47 24.33
N LEU A 44 2.28 22.40 25.12
CA LEU A 44 1.13 21.51 25.16
C LEU A 44 -0.13 22.36 25.37
N HIS A 45 -0.75 22.78 24.27
CA HIS A 45 -2.11 23.27 24.32
C HIS A 45 -2.95 22.02 24.49
N GLU A 46 -3.44 21.78 25.71
CA GLU A 46 -4.64 20.96 25.93
C GLU A 46 -5.78 21.64 25.16
N VAL A 47 -5.81 21.41 23.85
CA VAL A 47 -7.03 21.56 23.07
C VAL A 47 -7.96 20.52 23.68
N TYR A 48 -9.03 20.97 24.34
CA TYR A 48 -10.13 20.09 24.71
C TYR A 48 -10.54 19.33 23.44
N ASP A 49 -10.11 18.06 23.34
CA ASP A 49 -10.36 17.25 22.17
C ASP A 49 -11.77 16.67 22.29
N ASP A 50 -12.73 17.39 21.73
CA ASP A 50 -14.15 17.02 21.69
C ASP A 50 -14.43 15.81 20.80
N PHE A 51 -13.41 15.25 20.13
CA PHE A 51 -13.58 14.15 19.19
C PHE A 51 -14.11 12.88 19.81
N LEU A 52 -13.43 12.39 20.85
CA LEU A 52 -13.76 11.11 21.46
C LEU A 52 -15.14 11.17 22.12
N PRO A 53 -15.49 12.22 22.90
CA PRO A 53 -16.85 12.41 23.38
C PRO A 53 -17.91 12.44 22.26
N TRP A 54 -17.65 13.14 21.15
CA TRP A 54 -18.56 13.15 20.00
C TRP A 54 -18.73 11.75 19.40
N LEU A 55 -17.64 11.02 19.20
CA LEU A 55 -17.68 9.70 18.58
C LEU A 55 -18.42 8.71 19.48
N GLU A 56 -18.20 8.75 20.79
CA GLU A 56 -18.90 7.93 21.79
C GLU A 56 -20.40 8.26 21.83
N GLN A 57 -20.77 9.54 21.75
CA GLN A 57 -22.17 9.95 21.65
C GLN A 57 -22.82 9.42 20.37
N LYS A 58 -22.14 9.50 19.21
CA LYS A 58 -22.64 8.98 17.94
C LYS A 58 -22.73 7.45 17.95
N ALA A 59 -21.79 6.77 18.61
CA ALA A 59 -21.75 5.33 18.73
C ALA A 59 -22.79 4.79 19.73
N GLY A 60 -23.18 5.59 20.72
CA GLY A 60 -23.99 5.13 21.85
C GLY A 60 -23.24 4.17 22.77
N ALA A 61 -21.90 4.17 22.73
CA ALA A 61 -21.03 3.28 23.49
C ALA A 61 -19.66 3.94 23.73
N GLU A 62 -18.98 3.56 24.82
CA GLU A 62 -17.58 3.95 25.07
C GLU A 62 -16.69 3.34 23.98
N ILE A 63 -15.84 4.16 23.37
CA ILE A 63 -14.90 3.72 22.33
C ILE A 63 -13.57 3.34 22.98
N SER A 64 -13.10 4.14 23.94
CA SER A 64 -11.85 3.89 24.67
C SER A 64 -11.74 4.80 25.91
N SER A 65 -11.43 4.22 27.06
CA SER A 65 -11.12 4.95 28.29
C SER A 65 -9.63 4.99 28.69
N VAL A 66 -8.75 4.44 27.83
CA VAL A 66 -7.30 4.28 28.09
C VAL A 66 -6.40 4.97 27.05
N LEU A 67 -6.97 5.57 26.01
CA LEU A 67 -6.24 6.28 24.96
C LEU A 67 -6.56 7.78 24.97
N SER A 68 -5.59 8.59 24.57
CA SER A 68 -5.72 10.02 24.32
C SER A 68 -5.10 10.40 22.98
N ILE A 69 -5.68 11.40 22.30
CA ILE A 69 -5.15 11.91 21.05
C ILE A 69 -3.97 12.85 21.33
N GLY A 70 -2.91 12.69 20.55
CA GLY A 70 -1.78 13.60 20.55
C GLY A 70 -1.18 13.77 19.16
N LYS A 71 0.01 14.38 19.11
CA LYS A 71 0.79 14.57 17.88
C LYS A 71 2.16 13.92 18.04
N SER A 72 2.65 13.25 17.01
CA SER A 72 4.01 12.73 16.91
C SER A 72 4.71 13.31 15.67
N ALA A 73 5.94 12.86 15.41
CA ALA A 73 6.65 13.16 14.17
C ALA A 73 5.91 12.67 12.90
N TYR A 74 4.97 11.72 13.06
CA TYR A 74 4.18 11.13 11.98
C TYR A 74 2.78 11.76 11.83
N GLY A 75 2.50 12.86 12.52
CA GLY A 75 1.19 13.50 12.52
C GLY A 75 0.36 13.13 13.75
N ARG A 76 -0.96 12.96 13.59
CA ARG A 76 -1.83 12.58 14.71
C ARG A 76 -1.51 11.16 15.19
N SER A 77 -1.59 10.93 16.50
CA SER A 77 -1.26 9.65 17.12
C SER A 77 -2.13 9.40 18.34
N LEU A 78 -2.25 8.15 18.76
CA LEU A 78 -2.83 7.78 20.05
C LEU A 78 -1.74 7.46 21.08
N TYR A 79 -1.97 7.90 22.30
CA TYR A 79 -1.10 7.68 23.44
C TYR A 79 -1.88 7.02 24.57
N ALA A 80 -1.23 6.18 25.36
CA ALA A 80 -1.81 5.60 26.55
C ALA A 80 -2.05 6.70 27.59
N SER A 81 -3.31 6.90 28.01
CA SER A 81 -3.65 7.84 29.10
C SER A 81 -3.56 7.18 30.48
N LYS A 82 -3.53 5.85 30.51
CA LYS A 82 -3.42 5.00 31.70
C LYS A 82 -2.50 3.81 31.38
N PRO A 83 -2.01 3.06 32.39
CA PRO A 83 -1.30 1.81 32.12
C PRO A 83 -2.18 0.83 31.34
N ILE A 84 -1.63 0.22 30.29
CA ILE A 84 -2.28 -0.81 29.47
C ILE A 84 -1.45 -2.08 29.59
N GLN A 85 -2.10 -3.22 29.83
CA GLN A 85 -1.47 -4.52 29.86
C GLN A 85 -1.63 -5.26 28.53
N THR A 86 -0.67 -6.13 28.25
CA THR A 86 -0.75 -7.06 27.13
C THR A 86 -2.04 -7.90 27.23
N GLY A 87 -2.82 -7.94 26.15
CA GLY A 87 -4.12 -8.62 26.11
C GLY A 87 -5.32 -7.73 26.43
N ASP A 88 -5.10 -6.48 26.90
CA ASP A 88 -6.19 -5.53 27.11
C ASP A 88 -6.81 -5.10 25.78
N CYS A 89 -8.14 -4.97 25.75
CA CYS A 89 -8.83 -4.35 24.64
C CYS A 89 -8.80 -2.83 24.81
N ILE A 90 -8.07 -2.15 23.92
CA ILE A 90 -7.74 -0.71 24.08
C ILE A 90 -8.71 0.22 23.37
N LEU A 91 -9.41 -0.27 22.34
CA LEU A 91 -10.52 0.47 21.71
C LEU A 91 -11.52 -0.49 21.06
N LYS A 92 -12.78 -0.05 20.97
CA LYS A 92 -13.88 -0.72 20.26
C LYS A 92 -14.69 0.28 19.48
N VAL A 93 -14.79 0.12 18.16
CA VAL A 93 -15.52 1.04 17.27
C VAL A 93 -16.65 0.31 16.57
N PRO A 94 -17.93 0.55 16.95
CA PRO A 94 -19.07 -0.07 16.30
C PRO A 94 -19.11 0.16 14.79
N TYR A 95 -19.56 -0.83 14.02
CA TYR A 95 -19.69 -0.71 12.57
C TYR A 95 -20.62 0.44 12.15
N SER A 96 -21.60 0.79 12.98
CA SER A 96 -22.56 1.88 12.74
C SER A 96 -21.94 3.28 12.64
N VAL A 97 -20.72 3.49 13.16
CA VAL A 97 -20.02 4.78 13.11
C VAL A 97 -18.81 4.79 12.16
N GLN A 98 -18.57 3.69 11.46
CA GLN A 98 -17.54 3.60 10.42
C GLN A 98 -18.03 4.21 9.11
N LEU A 99 -17.10 4.67 8.28
CA LEU A 99 -17.38 5.13 6.92
C LEU A 99 -16.98 4.04 5.92
N ALA A 100 -17.93 3.57 5.14
CA ALA A 100 -17.79 2.48 4.19
C ALA A 100 -18.54 2.81 2.87
N PRO A 101 -18.33 2.07 1.77
CA PRO A 101 -19.06 2.28 0.51
C PRO A 101 -20.59 2.29 0.64
N GLU A 102 -21.14 1.64 1.67
CA GLU A 102 -22.57 1.56 1.97
C GLU A 102 -23.14 2.90 2.44
N ASN A 103 -22.30 3.81 2.93
CA ASN A 103 -22.70 5.19 3.27
C ASN A 103 -22.93 6.06 2.04
N LEU A 104 -22.62 5.56 0.84
CA LEU A 104 -22.85 6.28 -0.40
C LEU A 104 -24.35 6.49 -0.63
N LEU A 105 -24.74 7.73 -0.95
CA LEU A 105 -26.14 8.05 -1.24
C LEU A 105 -26.69 7.11 -2.33
N PRO A 106 -27.85 6.47 -2.14
CA PRO A 106 -28.40 5.50 -3.11
C PRO A 106 -28.53 6.07 -4.52
N ALA A 107 -28.82 7.37 -4.63
CA ALA A 107 -28.87 8.08 -5.89
C ALA A 107 -27.49 8.10 -6.58
N ILE A 108 -26.41 8.41 -5.85
CA ILE A 108 -25.05 8.39 -6.39
C ILE A 108 -24.68 6.95 -6.81
N ASN A 109 -24.92 5.98 -5.92
CA ASN A 109 -24.59 4.57 -6.20
C ASN A 109 -25.28 4.03 -7.46
N TYR A 110 -26.51 4.46 -7.76
CA TYR A 110 -27.23 4.10 -8.99
C TYR A 110 -26.54 4.61 -10.27
N PHE A 111 -25.89 5.78 -10.21
CA PHE A 111 -25.13 6.33 -11.34
C PHE A 111 -23.70 5.81 -11.44
N LEU A 112 -23.19 5.18 -10.37
CA LEU A 112 -21.90 4.48 -10.42
C LEU A 112 -22.09 3.16 -11.17
N GLY A 113 -21.25 2.90 -12.17
CA GLY A 113 -21.25 1.60 -12.84
C GLY A 113 -20.74 0.49 -11.91
N ASP A 114 -21.13 -0.76 -12.20
CA ASP A 114 -20.71 -1.95 -11.44
C ASP A 114 -19.18 -2.17 -11.43
N GLY A 115 -18.45 -1.52 -12.33
CA GLY A 115 -16.99 -1.59 -12.43
C GLY A 115 -16.21 -0.64 -11.50
N VAL A 116 -16.89 0.18 -10.67
CA VAL A 116 -16.21 1.11 -9.75
C VAL A 116 -15.76 0.36 -8.49
N GLY A 117 -14.45 0.40 -8.22
CA GLY A 117 -13.86 -0.25 -7.04
C GLY A 117 -14.34 0.38 -5.73
N ASN A 118 -14.37 -0.42 -4.66
CA ASN A 118 -14.86 0.03 -3.35
C ASN A 118 -14.05 1.21 -2.76
N VAL A 119 -12.74 1.27 -3.05
CA VAL A 119 -11.90 2.41 -2.64
C VAL A 119 -12.39 3.71 -3.28
N ALA A 120 -12.70 3.72 -4.57
CA ALA A 120 -13.28 4.90 -5.23
C ALA A 120 -14.66 5.26 -4.68
N LYS A 121 -15.51 4.27 -4.38
CA LYS A 121 -16.83 4.53 -3.76
C LYS A 121 -16.67 5.22 -2.41
N LEU A 122 -15.80 4.70 -1.55
CA LEU A 122 -15.52 5.29 -0.25
C LEU A 122 -14.84 6.67 -0.39
N ALA A 123 -13.99 6.88 -1.40
CA ALA A 123 -13.43 8.20 -1.69
C ALA A 123 -14.52 9.22 -2.05
N ILE A 124 -15.57 8.81 -2.78
CA ILE A 124 -16.72 9.67 -3.07
C ILE A 124 -17.51 9.97 -1.79
N VAL A 125 -17.69 9.00 -0.88
CA VAL A 125 -18.29 9.27 0.45
C VAL A 125 -17.50 10.35 1.18
N ILE A 126 -16.17 10.23 1.25
CA ILE A 126 -15.31 11.24 1.90
C ILE A 126 -15.46 12.60 1.23
N LEU A 127 -15.52 12.68 -0.09
CA LEU A 127 -15.77 13.93 -0.81
C LEU A 127 -17.13 14.55 -0.45
N VAL A 128 -18.19 13.74 -0.38
CA VAL A 128 -19.51 14.23 0.04
C VAL A 128 -19.43 14.84 1.43
N GLU A 129 -18.86 14.12 2.39
CA GLU A 129 -18.74 14.60 3.78
C GLU A 129 -17.87 15.87 3.88
N GLN A 130 -16.78 15.95 3.10
CA GLN A 130 -15.96 17.16 3.01
C GLN A 130 -16.74 18.36 2.45
N LYS A 131 -17.59 18.16 1.45
CA LYS A 131 -18.38 19.23 0.80
C LYS A 131 -19.56 19.68 1.65
N LEU A 132 -20.14 18.78 2.44
CA LEU A 132 -21.16 19.13 3.45
C LEU A 132 -20.58 20.02 4.55
N GLY A 133 -19.26 19.94 4.81
CA GLY A 133 -18.60 20.81 5.79
C GLY A 133 -19.20 20.63 7.18
N GLN A 134 -19.71 21.70 7.79
CA GLN A 134 -20.31 21.65 9.13
C GLN A 134 -21.68 20.96 9.16
N ASP A 135 -22.34 20.79 8.00
CA ASP A 135 -23.60 20.06 7.90
C ASP A 135 -23.39 18.53 7.87
N SER A 136 -22.14 18.08 7.75
CA SER A 136 -21.79 16.65 7.84
C SER A 136 -21.91 16.16 9.27
N GLU A 137 -22.61 15.04 9.47
CA GLU A 137 -22.59 14.38 10.78
C GLU A 137 -21.20 13.86 11.16
N TRP A 138 -20.30 13.68 10.18
CA TRP A 138 -18.91 13.25 10.36
C TRP A 138 -17.92 14.43 10.35
N ALA A 139 -18.38 15.68 10.39
CA ALA A 139 -17.53 16.87 10.37
C ALA A 139 -16.38 16.81 11.40
N PRO A 140 -16.57 16.35 12.66
CA PRO A 140 -15.46 16.22 13.62
C PRO A 140 -14.39 15.20 13.19
N TYR A 141 -14.77 14.15 12.47
CA TYR A 141 -13.82 13.18 11.92
C TYR A 141 -13.14 13.69 10.64
N VAL A 142 -13.92 14.18 9.69
CA VAL A 142 -13.40 14.62 8.38
C VAL A 142 -12.47 15.81 8.52
N SER A 143 -12.76 16.76 9.42
CA SER A 143 -11.88 17.90 9.71
C SER A 143 -10.53 17.49 10.32
N ARG A 144 -10.45 16.27 10.87
CA ARG A 144 -9.24 15.71 11.44
C ARG A 144 -8.42 14.96 10.38
N LEU A 145 -8.96 14.58 9.23
CA LEU A 145 -8.18 13.88 8.20
C LEU A 145 -7.01 14.73 7.66
N PRO A 146 -5.88 14.11 7.26
CA PRO A 146 -4.73 14.82 6.71
C PRO A 146 -5.09 15.71 5.53
N GLN A 147 -4.56 16.93 5.53
CA GLN A 147 -4.70 17.86 4.42
C GLN A 147 -3.82 17.42 3.24
N PRO A 148 -4.09 17.88 2.00
CA PRO A 148 -3.31 17.49 0.82
C PRO A 148 -1.80 17.68 0.96
N GLU A 149 -1.37 18.69 1.70
CA GLU A 149 0.04 19.02 1.96
C GLU A 149 0.73 18.01 2.90
N GLU A 150 -0.05 17.33 3.72
CA GLU A 150 0.39 16.28 4.67
C GLU A 150 0.41 14.89 4.00
N MET A 151 -0.04 14.78 2.74
CA MET A 151 -0.01 13.52 1.99
C MET A 151 1.36 13.33 1.33
N HIS A 152 2.04 12.25 1.72
CA HIS A 152 3.40 11.95 1.28
C HIS A 152 3.53 10.69 0.43
N SER A 153 2.42 10.02 0.12
CA SER A 153 2.39 8.91 -0.83
C SER A 153 2.93 9.33 -2.20
N THR A 154 3.65 8.44 -2.90
CA THR A 154 4.30 8.77 -4.19
C THR A 154 3.31 9.17 -5.29
N VAL A 155 2.03 8.80 -5.16
CA VAL A 155 0.94 9.28 -6.04
C VAL A 155 0.77 10.81 -5.99
N PHE A 156 1.26 11.49 -4.94
CA PHE A 156 1.26 12.95 -4.79
C PHE A 156 2.60 13.62 -5.12
N TRP A 157 3.61 12.85 -5.53
CA TRP A 157 4.93 13.40 -5.88
C TRP A 157 4.90 14.03 -7.27
N SER A 158 5.65 15.11 -7.46
CA SER A 158 5.91 15.69 -8.77
C SER A 158 6.73 14.73 -9.65
N HIS A 159 6.93 15.06 -10.92
CA HIS A 159 7.80 14.27 -11.79
C HIS A 159 9.24 14.27 -11.26
N ASP A 160 9.78 15.45 -10.93
CA ASP A 160 11.15 15.60 -10.40
C ASP A 160 11.35 14.89 -9.06
N GLU A 161 10.34 14.89 -8.20
CA GLU A 161 10.39 14.12 -6.95
C GLU A 161 10.42 12.62 -7.22
N LEU A 162 9.65 12.14 -8.20
CA LEU A 162 9.61 10.72 -8.54
C LEU A 162 10.92 10.23 -9.18
N GLU A 163 11.64 11.08 -9.92
CA GLU A 163 12.96 10.75 -10.46
C GLU A 163 13.98 10.37 -9.36
N MET A 164 13.78 10.83 -8.13
CA MET A 164 14.63 10.44 -6.98
C MET A 164 14.64 8.93 -6.71
N ILE A 165 13.60 8.20 -7.12
CA ILE A 165 13.46 6.75 -6.88
C ILE A 165 13.49 5.94 -8.19
N ARG A 166 14.01 6.51 -9.29
CA ARG A 166 14.00 5.89 -10.63
C ARG A 166 14.50 4.43 -10.70
N PRO A 167 15.53 4.01 -9.94
CA PRO A 167 15.96 2.60 -9.96
C PRO A 167 14.97 1.63 -9.29
N SER A 168 14.08 2.12 -8.44
CA SER A 168 13.07 1.32 -7.74
C SER A 168 11.91 0.98 -8.65
N PHE A 169 11.38 -0.24 -8.52
CA PHE A 169 10.15 -0.63 -9.23
C PHE A 169 8.95 0.23 -8.81
N LEU A 170 8.99 0.79 -7.59
CA LEU A 170 7.98 1.72 -7.10
C LEU A 170 7.77 2.92 -8.05
N TYR A 171 8.79 3.34 -8.80
CA TYR A 171 8.65 4.38 -9.82
C TYR A 171 7.55 4.04 -10.84
N GLN A 172 7.62 2.85 -11.43
CA GLN A 172 6.67 2.40 -12.44
C GLN A 172 5.30 2.10 -11.82
N GLU A 173 5.29 1.52 -10.62
CA GLU A 173 4.06 1.23 -9.88
C GLU A 173 3.29 2.52 -9.55
N THR A 174 4.00 3.57 -9.13
CA THR A 174 3.42 4.89 -8.87
C THR A 174 2.78 5.48 -10.13
N ILE A 175 3.43 5.37 -11.30
CA ILE A 175 2.88 5.86 -12.57
C ILE A 175 1.59 5.10 -12.91
N LYS A 176 1.59 3.78 -12.76
CA LYS A 176 0.40 2.94 -12.99
C LYS A 176 -0.74 3.33 -12.04
N GLN A 177 -0.43 3.52 -10.75
CA GLN A 177 -1.42 3.90 -9.75
C GLN A 177 -2.00 5.30 -10.03
N LYS A 178 -1.18 6.28 -10.41
CA LYS A 178 -1.65 7.60 -10.84
C LYS A 178 -2.61 7.51 -12.03
N ALA A 179 -2.29 6.70 -13.03
CA ALA A 179 -3.14 6.47 -14.21
C ALA A 179 -4.45 5.74 -13.84
N GLN A 180 -4.39 4.78 -12.92
CA GLN A 180 -5.58 4.06 -12.45
C GLN A 180 -6.53 4.97 -11.68
N ILE A 181 -6.03 5.83 -10.78
CA ILE A 181 -6.84 6.82 -10.07
C ILE A 181 -7.50 7.79 -11.06
N GLU A 182 -6.77 8.24 -12.09
CA GLU A 182 -7.34 9.11 -13.14
C GLU A 182 -8.41 8.39 -13.96
N LYS A 183 -8.20 7.12 -14.33
CA LYS A 183 -9.19 6.30 -15.00
C LYS A 183 -10.47 6.16 -14.17
N GLU A 184 -10.34 5.89 -12.87
CA GLU A 184 -11.48 5.79 -11.96
C GLU A 184 -12.20 7.13 -11.80
N PHE A 185 -11.46 8.24 -11.67
CA PHE A 185 -12.06 9.58 -11.65
C PHE A 185 -12.89 9.85 -12.92
N LEU A 186 -12.35 9.55 -14.10
CA LEU A 186 -13.05 9.74 -15.37
C LEU A 186 -14.30 8.86 -15.48
N ALA A 187 -14.24 7.62 -14.98
CA ALA A 187 -15.40 6.72 -14.95
C ALA A 187 -16.51 7.24 -14.02
N ASN A 188 -16.16 7.88 -12.91
CA ASN A 188 -17.10 8.44 -11.94
C ASN A 188 -17.59 9.85 -12.30
N ARG A 189 -16.92 10.54 -13.23
CA ARG A 189 -17.20 11.95 -13.59
C ARG A 189 -18.66 12.23 -13.99
N PRO A 190 -19.38 11.37 -14.74
CA PRO A 190 -20.79 11.59 -15.06
C PRO A 190 -21.66 11.66 -13.81
N ALA A 191 -21.45 10.75 -12.85
CA ALA A 191 -22.15 10.75 -11.58
C ALA A 191 -21.81 12.01 -10.77
N LEU A 192 -20.53 12.33 -10.62
CA LEU A 192 -20.09 13.53 -9.88
C LEU A 192 -20.70 14.83 -10.44
N ARG A 193 -20.81 14.94 -11.77
CA ARG A 193 -21.46 16.10 -12.42
C ARG A 193 -22.96 16.15 -12.18
N TYR A 194 -23.63 15.00 -12.19
CA TYR A 194 -25.06 14.92 -11.92
C TYR A 194 -25.40 15.44 -10.50
N PHE A 195 -24.51 15.19 -9.53
CA PHE A 195 -24.65 15.67 -8.15
C PHE A 195 -23.85 16.95 -7.85
N SER A 196 -23.53 17.74 -8.87
CA SER A 196 -22.75 18.98 -8.73
C SER A 196 -23.42 20.05 -7.84
N ASN A 197 -24.73 19.98 -7.66
CA ASN A 197 -25.45 20.81 -6.70
C ASN A 197 -25.06 20.54 -5.23
N VAL A 198 -24.60 19.32 -4.93
CA VAL A 198 -24.12 18.92 -3.60
C VAL A 198 -22.59 18.96 -3.54
N LEU A 199 -21.93 18.45 -4.59
CA LEU A 199 -20.49 18.23 -4.61
C LEU A 199 -19.67 19.42 -5.16
N GLY A 200 -20.32 20.37 -5.84
CA GLY A 200 -19.64 21.33 -6.70
C GLY A 200 -18.97 20.65 -7.90
N ASP A 201 -18.05 21.36 -8.56
CA ASP A 201 -17.20 20.78 -9.60
C ASP A 201 -16.00 20.07 -8.95
N VAL A 202 -16.10 18.74 -8.82
CA VAL A 202 -15.03 17.92 -8.23
C VAL A 202 -13.88 17.78 -9.20
N THR A 203 -12.70 18.23 -8.78
CA THR A 203 -11.46 18.14 -9.54
C THR A 203 -10.75 16.79 -9.34
N LEU A 204 -9.86 16.42 -10.27
CA LEU A 204 -9.00 15.25 -10.12
C LEU A 204 -8.10 15.36 -8.88
N LYS A 205 -7.69 16.58 -8.48
CA LYS A 205 -6.85 16.79 -7.29
C LYS A 205 -7.61 16.43 -6.01
N GLU A 206 -8.87 16.87 -5.89
CA GLU A 206 -9.74 16.54 -4.76
C GLU A 206 -10.04 15.04 -4.72
N PHE A 207 -10.39 14.44 -5.87
CA PHE A 207 -10.61 13.00 -5.93
C PHE A 207 -9.37 12.19 -5.55
N ARG A 208 -8.18 12.57 -6.03
CA ARG A 208 -6.92 11.91 -5.68
C ARG A 208 -6.61 12.06 -4.18
N HIS A 209 -6.90 13.21 -3.57
CA HIS A 209 -6.75 13.41 -2.13
C HIS A 209 -7.66 12.47 -1.34
N ALA A 210 -8.96 12.45 -1.64
CA ALA A 210 -9.90 11.55 -0.99
C ALA A 210 -9.53 10.07 -1.21
N TYR A 211 -9.09 9.71 -2.42
CA TYR A 211 -8.60 8.37 -2.71
C TYR A 211 -7.40 8.00 -1.84
N GLY A 212 -6.41 8.88 -1.73
CA GLY A 212 -5.23 8.67 -0.87
C GLY A 212 -5.59 8.58 0.62
N LEU A 213 -6.58 9.34 1.08
CA LEU A 213 -7.11 9.21 2.45
C LEU A 213 -7.67 7.81 2.69
N VAL A 214 -8.46 7.28 1.76
CA VAL A 214 -9.01 5.93 1.86
C VAL A 214 -7.90 4.87 1.78
N THR A 215 -6.99 4.96 0.81
CA THR A 215 -5.89 3.99 0.66
C THR A 215 -4.99 3.93 1.90
N SER A 216 -4.74 5.05 2.56
CA SER A 216 -3.85 5.10 3.73
C SER A 216 -4.53 4.75 5.05
N ARG A 217 -5.87 4.76 5.14
CA ARG A 217 -6.62 4.71 6.42
C ARG A 217 -7.79 3.73 6.46
N ALA A 218 -8.13 3.09 5.37
CA ALA A 218 -9.21 2.12 5.35
C ALA A 218 -8.69 0.71 5.66
N TRP A 219 -9.49 -0.06 6.39
CA TRP A 219 -9.27 -1.48 6.67
C TRP A 219 -10.16 -2.34 5.80
N HIS A 220 -9.65 -3.50 5.43
CA HIS A 220 -10.42 -4.55 4.78
C HIS A 220 -10.88 -5.56 5.85
N SER A 221 -12.18 -5.77 5.92
CA SER A 221 -12.83 -6.79 6.74
C SER A 221 -13.70 -7.71 5.89
N THR A 222 -14.35 -8.68 6.53
CA THR A 222 -15.41 -9.49 5.90
C THR A 222 -16.60 -8.66 5.43
N GLN A 223 -16.80 -7.45 5.98
CA GLN A 223 -17.86 -6.52 5.57
C GLN A 223 -17.44 -5.61 4.41
N GLY A 224 -16.18 -5.65 3.97
CA GLY A 224 -15.66 -4.79 2.92
C GLY A 224 -14.60 -3.81 3.41
N VAL A 225 -14.47 -2.68 2.73
CA VAL A 225 -13.48 -1.64 3.06
C VAL A 225 -14.15 -0.55 3.90
N SER A 226 -13.56 -0.17 5.03
CA SER A 226 -14.09 0.91 5.88
C SER A 226 -12.97 1.75 6.50
N MET A 227 -13.22 3.05 6.62
CA MET A 227 -12.44 3.92 7.51
C MET A 227 -13.06 3.88 8.89
N ILE A 228 -12.21 3.65 9.90
CA ILE A 228 -12.63 3.40 11.29
C ILE A 228 -12.18 4.59 12.13
N PRO A 229 -13.08 5.56 12.41
CA PRO A 229 -12.71 6.76 13.18
C PRO A 229 -12.07 6.38 14.52
N PHE A 230 -11.09 7.18 14.94
CA PHE A 230 -10.26 6.96 16.13
C PHE A 230 -9.21 5.84 15.96
N ALA A 231 -9.60 4.66 15.47
CA ALA A 231 -8.65 3.57 15.22
C ALA A 231 -7.62 3.95 14.16
N ASP A 232 -8.01 4.75 13.16
CA ASP A 232 -7.13 5.26 12.09
C ASP A 232 -6.09 6.31 12.56
N PHE A 233 -6.09 6.66 13.85
CA PHE A 233 -5.06 7.49 14.47
C PHE A 233 -3.90 6.66 15.08
N LEU A 234 -4.03 5.33 15.14
CA LEU A 234 -2.93 4.45 15.54
C LEU A 234 -1.87 4.40 14.44
N ASN A 235 -0.60 4.56 14.82
CA ASN A 235 0.53 4.53 13.89
C ASN A 235 1.15 3.13 13.75
N HIS A 236 1.99 2.97 12.73
CA HIS A 236 2.63 1.70 12.39
C HIS A 236 3.88 1.39 13.25
N ASP A 237 3.95 0.17 13.80
CA ASP A 237 5.17 -0.50 14.25
C ASP A 237 5.30 -1.85 13.52
N GLY A 238 6.40 -2.05 12.78
CA GLY A 238 6.67 -3.30 12.09
C GLY A 238 6.85 -4.49 13.03
N ILE A 239 7.21 -4.27 14.28
CA ILE A 239 7.40 -5.32 15.29
C ILE A 239 6.09 -5.68 16.01
N SER A 240 5.10 -4.78 16.02
CA SER A 240 3.81 -5.00 16.68
C SER A 240 3.03 -6.19 16.14
N GLU A 241 2.49 -7.01 17.03
CA GLU A 241 1.54 -8.06 16.65
C GLU A 241 0.08 -7.58 16.80
N ALA A 242 -0.15 -6.37 17.31
CA ALA A 242 -1.48 -5.78 17.38
C ALA A 242 -1.95 -5.31 15.99
N ASP A 243 -3.18 -5.62 15.64
CA ASP A 243 -3.87 -5.15 14.45
C ASP A 243 -5.32 -4.77 14.77
N VAL A 244 -6.06 -4.28 13.77
CA VAL A 244 -7.48 -3.99 13.89
C VAL A 244 -8.26 -5.25 13.56
N LEU A 245 -8.94 -5.80 14.56
CA LEU A 245 -9.77 -6.98 14.46
C LEU A 245 -11.22 -6.60 14.17
N SER A 246 -11.94 -7.50 13.50
CA SER A 246 -13.38 -7.37 13.21
C SER A 246 -14.15 -8.42 14.01
N ASP A 247 -14.97 -8.00 14.97
CA ASP A 247 -15.85 -8.89 15.74
C ASP A 247 -17.26 -8.85 15.15
N GLU A 248 -17.58 -9.84 14.31
CA GLU A 248 -18.87 -9.96 13.63
C GLU A 248 -20.03 -10.24 14.60
N GLY A 249 -19.75 -10.94 15.70
CA GLY A 249 -20.76 -11.26 16.71
C GLY A 249 -21.19 -10.02 17.47
N LYS A 250 -20.22 -9.17 17.83
CA LYS A 250 -20.46 -7.91 18.55
C LYS A 250 -20.58 -6.68 17.64
N LYS A 251 -20.44 -6.85 16.31
CA LYS A 251 -20.56 -5.83 15.25
C LYS A 251 -19.70 -4.59 15.47
N HIS A 252 -18.43 -4.79 15.83
CA HIS A 252 -17.47 -3.69 15.98
C HIS A 252 -16.05 -4.11 15.58
N SER A 253 -15.22 -3.11 15.32
CA SER A 253 -13.78 -3.32 15.20
C SER A 253 -13.12 -3.08 16.54
N GLU A 254 -12.14 -3.91 16.91
CA GLU A 254 -11.41 -3.78 18.18
C GLU A 254 -9.89 -3.88 17.97
N VAL A 255 -9.13 -3.32 18.91
CA VAL A 255 -7.67 -3.50 18.97
C VAL A 255 -7.31 -4.06 20.33
N ILE A 256 -6.49 -5.11 20.33
CA ILE A 256 -5.96 -5.74 21.54
C ILE A 256 -4.48 -5.39 21.65
N ALA A 257 -4.04 -4.95 22.83
CA ALA A 257 -2.64 -4.62 23.07
C ALA A 257 -1.75 -5.86 23.00
N ASP A 258 -0.70 -5.81 22.19
CA ASP A 258 0.30 -6.88 22.07
C ASP A 258 1.44 -6.77 23.08
N ARG A 259 1.48 -5.67 23.83
CA ARG A 259 2.51 -5.34 24.83
C ARG A 259 1.95 -4.41 25.89
N ASN A 260 2.72 -4.20 26.96
CA ASN A 260 2.39 -3.23 27.99
C ASN A 260 2.73 -1.81 27.52
N TYR A 261 1.91 -0.83 27.89
CA TYR A 261 2.16 0.60 27.67
C TYR A 261 2.06 1.35 29.00
N ALA A 262 3.04 2.20 29.28
CA ALA A 262 2.96 3.18 30.37
C ALA A 262 2.16 4.41 29.93
N PRO A 263 1.56 5.17 30.86
CA PRO A 263 0.96 6.46 30.53
C PRO A 263 1.94 7.37 29.79
N GLY A 264 1.52 7.93 28.66
CA GLY A 264 2.34 8.76 27.77
C GLY A 264 3.04 7.99 26.65
N ASP A 265 3.04 6.65 26.67
CA ASP A 265 3.58 5.86 25.55
C ASP A 265 2.68 5.98 24.32
N GLN A 266 3.29 6.11 23.14
CA GLN A 266 2.54 6.03 21.89
C GLN A 266 2.10 4.59 21.66
N VAL A 267 0.80 4.41 21.40
CA VAL A 267 0.23 3.10 21.10
C VAL A 267 0.30 2.85 19.61
N LEU A 268 0.89 1.72 19.22
CA LEU A 268 1.23 1.40 17.83
C LEU A 268 0.67 0.04 17.45
N ILE A 269 0.22 -0.08 16.21
CA ILE A 269 -0.25 -1.33 15.61
C ILE A 269 0.57 -1.68 14.38
N ARG A 270 0.44 -2.90 13.87
CA ARG A 270 1.02 -3.29 12.59
C ARG A 270 -0.04 -3.19 11.49
N TYR A 271 0.11 -2.19 10.63
CA TYR A 271 -0.69 -2.08 9.38
C TYR A 271 -0.53 -3.32 8.47
N GLY A 272 0.67 -3.89 8.45
CA GLY A 272 0.97 -5.12 7.72
C GLY A 272 2.46 -5.40 7.70
N LYS A 273 2.85 -6.57 7.17
CA LYS A 273 4.27 -6.94 6.95
C LYS A 273 4.76 -6.35 5.63
N PHE A 274 4.72 -5.02 5.55
CA PHE A 274 4.90 -4.25 4.32
C PHE A 274 6.33 -3.76 4.16
N SER A 275 6.82 -3.80 2.91
CA SER A 275 8.10 -3.19 2.52
C SER A 275 8.02 -1.68 2.52
N ASN A 276 9.16 -0.97 2.55
CA ASN A 276 9.16 0.49 2.40
C ASN A 276 8.52 0.95 1.07
N ALA A 277 8.55 0.13 0.01
CA ALA A 277 7.87 0.45 -1.24
C ALA A 277 6.34 0.56 -1.05
N THR A 278 5.75 -0.42 -0.37
CA THR A 278 4.32 -0.46 -0.03
C THR A 278 3.97 0.65 0.98
N LEU A 279 4.76 0.80 2.04
CA LEU A 279 4.53 1.84 3.04
C LEU A 279 4.54 3.24 2.41
N LEU A 280 5.46 3.49 1.48
CA LEU A 280 5.58 4.76 0.80
C LEU A 280 4.46 4.98 -0.24
N LEU A 281 4.04 3.94 -0.97
CA LEU A 281 2.97 4.06 -1.95
C LEU A 281 1.61 4.31 -1.28
N ASP A 282 1.28 3.51 -0.28
CA ASP A 282 -0.08 3.43 0.26
C ASP A 282 -0.29 4.38 1.44
N PHE A 283 0.74 4.58 2.28
CA PHE A 283 0.63 5.33 3.53
C PHE A 283 1.47 6.61 3.56
N GLY A 284 2.46 6.75 2.67
CA GLY A 284 3.27 7.96 2.56
C GLY A 284 4.39 8.07 3.60
N PHE A 285 4.89 6.96 4.14
CA PHE A 285 6.05 6.98 5.02
C PHE A 285 6.98 5.79 4.76
N THR A 286 8.17 5.83 5.36
CA THR A 286 9.14 4.72 5.33
C THR A 286 9.72 4.54 6.72
N LEU A 287 10.29 3.37 6.98
CA LEU A 287 11.10 3.12 8.17
C LEU A 287 12.58 3.18 7.79
N PRO A 288 13.45 3.87 8.56
CA PRO A 288 14.90 3.90 8.28
C PRO A 288 15.53 2.50 8.17
N TYR A 289 14.99 1.55 8.94
CA TYR A 289 15.36 0.14 8.83
C TYR A 289 14.11 -0.75 8.90
N ASN A 290 13.61 -1.18 7.74
CA ASN A 290 12.47 -2.08 7.65
C ASN A 290 12.92 -3.54 7.45
N ILE A 291 12.49 -4.43 8.35
CA ILE A 291 12.79 -5.88 8.28
C ILE A 291 12.03 -6.61 7.16
N TYR A 292 10.99 -5.98 6.61
CA TYR A 292 10.16 -6.50 5.53
C TYR A 292 10.54 -5.93 4.16
N ASP A 293 11.63 -5.16 4.06
CA ASP A 293 12.11 -4.68 2.77
C ASP A 293 12.38 -5.84 1.80
N GLN A 294 11.94 -5.60 0.58
CA GLN A 294 12.10 -6.47 -0.57
C GLN A 294 12.37 -5.58 -1.79
N VAL A 295 12.97 -6.15 -2.82
CA VAL A 295 13.23 -5.45 -4.09
C VAL A 295 12.67 -6.28 -5.23
N GLN A 296 12.02 -5.62 -6.18
CA GLN A 296 11.58 -6.25 -7.41
C GLN A 296 12.63 -6.03 -8.50
N VAL A 297 13.04 -7.12 -9.16
CA VAL A 297 13.97 -7.07 -10.29
C VAL A 297 13.32 -7.66 -11.53
N GLU A 298 13.44 -6.95 -12.64
CA GLU A 298 12.97 -7.40 -13.94
C GLU A 298 14.12 -8.05 -14.71
N LEU A 299 13.92 -9.29 -15.15
CA LEU A 299 14.87 -10.01 -16.01
C LEU A 299 14.12 -10.62 -17.19
N SER A 300 14.66 -10.43 -18.40
CA SER A 300 14.03 -10.90 -19.63
C SER A 300 14.99 -11.74 -20.48
N ILE A 301 14.41 -12.64 -21.27
CA ILE A 301 15.16 -13.42 -22.26
C ILE A 301 15.38 -12.54 -23.51
N PRO A 302 16.64 -12.34 -23.94
CA PRO A 302 16.95 -11.52 -25.11
C PRO A 302 16.14 -11.93 -26.35
N HIS A 303 15.64 -10.95 -27.11
CA HIS A 303 14.79 -11.21 -28.28
C HIS A 303 15.48 -12.05 -29.37
N HIS A 304 16.80 -11.98 -29.46
CA HIS A 304 17.64 -12.69 -30.44
C HIS A 304 18.15 -14.05 -29.94
N ASP A 305 17.72 -14.52 -28.76
CA ASP A 305 18.09 -15.85 -28.27
C ASP A 305 17.44 -16.93 -29.16
N GLN A 306 18.27 -17.80 -29.76
CA GLN A 306 17.80 -18.83 -30.70
C GLN A 306 16.84 -19.84 -30.04
N LEU A 307 16.94 -20.04 -28.73
CA LEU A 307 16.10 -20.93 -27.94
C LEU A 307 14.98 -20.20 -27.21
N ARG A 308 14.76 -18.90 -27.50
CA ARG A 308 13.82 -18.04 -26.76
C ARG A 308 12.44 -18.67 -26.60
N ALA A 309 11.87 -19.22 -27.66
CA ALA A 309 10.53 -19.82 -27.62
C ALA A 309 10.47 -21.00 -26.64
N MET A 310 11.46 -21.89 -26.70
CA MET A 310 11.58 -23.05 -25.81
C MET A 310 11.77 -22.62 -24.35
N LYS A 311 12.64 -21.63 -24.12
CA LYS A 311 12.90 -21.09 -22.78
C LYS A 311 11.66 -20.46 -22.15
N LEU A 312 10.92 -19.65 -22.91
CA LEU A 312 9.67 -19.02 -22.43
C LEU A 312 8.60 -20.06 -22.11
N GLU A 313 8.42 -21.05 -22.98
CA GLU A 313 7.46 -22.14 -22.77
C GLU A 313 7.79 -22.95 -21.51
N LEU A 314 9.07 -23.26 -21.30
CA LEU A 314 9.53 -24.00 -20.13
C LEU A 314 9.27 -23.22 -18.83
N LEU A 315 9.54 -21.91 -18.82
CA LEU A 315 9.26 -21.06 -17.66
C LEU A 315 7.76 -20.98 -17.36
N ARG A 316 6.92 -20.80 -18.38
CA ARG A 316 5.45 -20.76 -18.22
C ARG A 316 4.91 -22.04 -17.59
N ARG A 317 5.44 -23.18 -18.03
CA ARG A 317 5.00 -24.50 -17.56
C ARG A 317 5.41 -24.80 -16.12
N HIS A 318 6.60 -24.37 -15.69
CA HIS A 318 7.21 -24.85 -14.44
C HIS A 318 7.51 -23.79 -13.38
N CYS A 319 7.42 -22.49 -13.69
CA CYS A 319 7.72 -21.41 -12.76
C CYS A 319 6.50 -20.61 -12.27
N THR A 320 5.28 -20.94 -12.71
CA THR A 320 4.09 -20.12 -12.43
C THR A 320 3.10 -20.78 -11.45
N PRO A 321 2.93 -20.21 -10.26
CA PRO A 321 1.61 -19.99 -9.70
C PRO A 321 1.32 -18.48 -9.77
N THR A 322 0.29 -18.10 -10.51
CA THR A 322 -0.22 -16.72 -10.56
C THR A 322 -0.69 -16.34 -9.15
N ILE A 323 0.14 -15.62 -8.39
CA ILE A 323 -0.35 -14.96 -7.19
C ILE A 323 -1.15 -13.77 -7.71
N LYS A 324 -2.48 -13.91 -7.70
CA LYS A 324 -3.36 -12.74 -7.78
C LYS A 324 -3.10 -11.95 -6.50
N ASP A 325 -2.44 -10.80 -6.63
CA ASP A 325 -2.48 -9.82 -5.55
C ASP A 325 -3.95 -9.49 -5.25
N VAL A 326 -4.24 -9.07 -4.02
CA VAL A 326 -5.58 -8.71 -3.55
C VAL A 326 -6.24 -7.62 -4.43
N ASN A 327 -5.43 -6.92 -5.24
CA ASN A 327 -5.85 -5.90 -6.20
C ASN A 327 -5.96 -6.40 -7.66
N GLY A 328 -5.87 -7.71 -7.92
CA GLY A 328 -6.10 -8.28 -9.26
C GLY A 328 -4.98 -8.03 -10.28
N PHE A 329 -3.77 -7.69 -9.84
CA PHE A 329 -2.65 -7.46 -10.76
C PHE A 329 -1.93 -8.76 -11.11
N SER A 330 -1.86 -9.06 -12.41
CA SER A 330 -1.00 -10.10 -12.97
C SER A 330 0.45 -9.59 -12.93
N SER A 331 1.30 -10.18 -12.08
CA SER A 331 2.75 -9.99 -12.18
C SER A 331 3.21 -10.35 -13.60
N SER A 332 3.97 -9.48 -14.27
CA SER A 332 4.54 -9.81 -15.58
C SER A 332 5.43 -11.06 -15.46
N GLU A 333 5.50 -11.88 -16.51
CA GLU A 333 6.24 -13.16 -16.55
C GLU A 333 7.75 -13.03 -16.20
N ASN A 334 8.26 -11.80 -16.06
CA ASN A 334 9.67 -11.45 -15.94
C ASN A 334 10.04 -10.72 -14.62
N MET A 335 9.11 -10.60 -13.67
CA MET A 335 9.34 -9.88 -12.41
C MET A 335 9.64 -10.83 -11.25
N PHE A 336 10.72 -10.56 -10.52
CA PHE A 336 11.16 -11.38 -9.39
C PHE A 336 11.28 -10.55 -8.12
N THR A 337 10.62 -10.99 -7.04
CA THR A 337 10.76 -10.36 -5.72
C THR A 337 11.87 -11.03 -4.93
N ILE A 338 12.92 -10.27 -4.58
CA ILE A 338 14.00 -10.70 -3.71
C ILE A 338 13.72 -10.14 -2.32
N LYS A 339 13.79 -11.00 -1.30
CA LYS A 339 13.75 -10.61 0.13
C LYS A 339 15.15 -10.70 0.72
N LYS A 340 15.39 -10.01 1.83
CA LYS A 340 16.69 -10.06 2.53
C LYS A 340 17.11 -11.50 2.81
N VAL A 341 18.29 -11.88 2.33
CA VAL A 341 18.88 -13.19 2.64
C VAL A 341 19.47 -13.13 4.04
N ARG A 342 18.97 -13.96 4.96
CA ARG A 342 19.31 -13.90 6.39
C ARG A 342 20.74 -14.35 6.70
N SER A 343 21.28 -15.27 5.91
CA SER A 343 22.65 -15.74 6.07
C SER A 343 23.30 -15.93 4.72
N ALA A 344 24.49 -15.36 4.55
CA ALA A 344 25.36 -15.66 3.41
C ALA A 344 25.91 -17.09 3.50
N ASN A 345 26.04 -17.63 4.73
CA ASN A 345 26.67 -18.93 5.01
C ASN A 345 25.65 -19.93 5.57
N GLY A 346 25.58 -21.15 5.02
CA GLY A 346 24.80 -22.27 5.60
C GLY A 346 23.48 -22.62 4.91
N LYS A 347 22.64 -23.40 5.59
CA LYS A 347 21.39 -24.03 5.08
C LYS A 347 20.18 -23.07 4.97
N GLY A 348 20.39 -21.76 5.09
CA GLY A 348 19.31 -20.77 4.99
C GLY A 348 18.70 -20.72 3.58
N ARG A 349 17.46 -20.21 3.46
CA ARG A 349 16.88 -19.92 2.13
C ARG A 349 17.68 -18.78 1.50
N GLY A 350 18.36 -19.07 0.38
CA GLY A 350 19.03 -18.08 -0.46
C GLY A 350 18.04 -17.24 -1.27
N ILE A 351 18.39 -16.94 -2.52
CA ILE A 351 17.50 -16.23 -3.44
C ILE A 351 16.29 -17.10 -3.88
N PRO A 352 15.20 -16.49 -4.38
CA PRO A 352 13.99 -17.21 -4.80
C PRO A 352 14.26 -18.36 -5.78
N LEU A 353 13.51 -19.47 -5.65
CA LEU A 353 13.60 -20.60 -6.59
C LEU A 353 13.28 -20.18 -8.02
N SER A 354 12.26 -19.34 -8.21
CA SER A 354 11.87 -18.83 -9.53
C SER A 354 13.01 -18.07 -10.21
N LEU A 355 13.77 -17.27 -9.44
CA LEU A 355 14.92 -16.54 -9.96
C LEU A 355 16.08 -17.47 -10.35
N ARG A 356 16.34 -18.52 -9.55
CA ARG A 356 17.33 -19.56 -9.88
C ARG A 356 16.92 -20.35 -11.12
N ALA A 357 15.65 -20.73 -11.22
CA ALA A 357 15.09 -21.41 -12.37
C ALA A 357 15.24 -20.57 -13.64
N PHE A 358 14.87 -19.28 -13.57
CA PHE A 358 15.05 -18.34 -14.67
C PHE A 358 16.49 -18.31 -15.17
N ALA A 359 17.46 -18.17 -14.25
CA ALA A 359 18.88 -18.14 -14.63
C ALA A 359 19.34 -19.44 -15.30
N ARG A 360 18.94 -20.61 -14.80
CA ARG A 360 19.29 -21.91 -15.40
C ARG A 360 18.72 -22.05 -16.81
N VAL A 361 17.46 -21.67 -16.99
CA VAL A 361 16.81 -21.69 -18.31
C VAL A 361 17.52 -20.73 -19.26
N LEU A 362 17.79 -19.50 -18.81
CA LEU A 362 18.44 -18.48 -19.63
C LEU A 362 19.87 -18.89 -20.03
N CYS A 363 20.65 -19.47 -19.12
CA CYS A 363 22.01 -19.91 -19.38
C CYS A 363 22.12 -21.22 -20.17
N SER A 364 21.00 -21.90 -20.46
CA SER A 364 21.03 -23.12 -21.27
C SER A 364 21.28 -22.79 -22.74
N THR A 365 22.20 -23.53 -23.38
CA THR A 365 22.70 -23.24 -24.73
C THR A 365 22.22 -24.22 -25.79
N SER A 366 21.56 -25.32 -25.39
CA SER A 366 21.01 -26.32 -26.30
C SER A 366 19.59 -26.76 -25.91
N ALA A 367 18.87 -27.34 -26.86
CA ALA A 367 17.54 -27.93 -26.60
C ALA A 367 17.62 -29.08 -25.59
N ALA A 368 18.63 -29.97 -25.72
CA ALA A 368 18.84 -31.08 -24.79
C ALA A 368 19.01 -30.60 -23.34
N GLU A 369 19.74 -29.50 -23.15
CA GLU A 369 19.92 -28.88 -21.84
C GLU A 369 18.62 -28.36 -21.22
N LEU A 370 17.66 -27.92 -22.04
CA LEU A 370 16.33 -27.49 -21.60
C LEU A 370 15.42 -28.69 -21.31
N ASP A 371 15.53 -29.75 -22.12
CA ASP A 371 14.81 -31.01 -21.91
C ASP A 371 15.25 -31.67 -20.60
N ASP A 372 16.54 -31.64 -20.27
CA ASP A 372 17.07 -32.10 -18.98
C ASP A 372 16.43 -31.37 -17.79
N LEU A 373 16.26 -30.04 -17.91
CA LEU A 373 15.60 -29.23 -16.88
C LEU A 373 14.11 -29.61 -16.74
N ALA A 374 13.43 -29.84 -17.87
CA ALA A 374 12.04 -30.28 -17.89
C ALA A 374 11.88 -31.67 -17.25
N MET A 375 12.78 -32.60 -17.55
CA MET A 375 12.81 -33.95 -16.97
C MET A 375 13.06 -33.89 -15.45
N GLU A 376 14.01 -33.06 -14.98
CA GLU A 376 14.24 -32.84 -13.55
C GLU A 376 12.96 -32.34 -12.87
N ALA A 377 12.27 -31.36 -13.45
CA ALA A 377 11.03 -30.84 -12.89
C ALA A 377 9.94 -31.91 -12.83
N ALA A 378 9.77 -32.70 -13.90
CA ALA A 378 8.76 -33.76 -14.00
C ALA A 378 9.00 -34.91 -13.01
N GLN A 379 10.26 -35.21 -12.67
CA GLN A 379 10.62 -36.23 -11.68
C GLN A 379 10.40 -35.79 -10.22
N ASN A 380 10.15 -34.50 -9.99
CA ASN A 380 9.95 -33.91 -8.67
C ASN A 380 8.50 -33.42 -8.49
N ASP A 381 8.29 -32.22 -7.97
CA ASP A 381 6.98 -31.60 -7.76
C ASP A 381 6.53 -30.71 -8.93
N GLY A 382 7.12 -30.92 -10.12
CA GLY A 382 6.86 -30.12 -11.31
C GLY A 382 7.56 -28.76 -11.34
N ARG A 383 8.33 -28.39 -10.30
CA ARG A 383 8.99 -27.08 -10.21
C ARG A 383 10.46 -27.14 -10.58
N LEU A 384 10.92 -26.11 -11.29
CA LEU A 384 12.34 -25.92 -11.57
C LEU A 384 13.12 -25.42 -10.35
N ALA A 385 14.43 -25.68 -10.37
CA ALA A 385 15.39 -25.22 -9.36
C ALA A 385 15.15 -25.70 -7.93
N ARG A 386 14.53 -26.89 -7.79
CA ARG A 386 14.33 -27.54 -6.50
C ARG A 386 15.65 -27.96 -5.87
N TYR A 387 16.52 -28.58 -6.66
CA TYR A 387 17.85 -29.03 -6.26
C TYR A 387 18.94 -28.35 -7.10
N PRO A 388 20.20 -28.29 -6.63
CA PRO A 388 21.32 -27.89 -7.48
C PRO A 388 21.44 -28.79 -8.72
N LEU A 389 21.82 -28.24 -9.87
CA LEU A 389 22.07 -29.07 -11.07
C LEU A 389 23.19 -30.08 -10.80
N LYS A 390 23.05 -31.28 -11.36
CA LYS A 390 24.12 -32.31 -11.34
C LYS A 390 25.39 -31.79 -12.04
N ASN A 391 25.22 -31.09 -13.16
CA ASN A 391 26.31 -30.38 -13.81
C ASN A 391 26.65 -29.11 -13.01
N ARG A 392 27.71 -29.18 -12.20
CA ARG A 392 28.15 -28.09 -11.33
C ARG A 392 28.61 -26.86 -12.09
N SER A 393 29.29 -27.02 -13.22
CA SER A 393 29.70 -25.90 -14.07
C SER A 393 28.48 -25.09 -14.55
N ARG A 394 27.41 -25.75 -15.02
CA ARG A 394 26.16 -25.07 -15.43
C ARG A 394 25.47 -24.39 -14.25
N GLU A 395 25.48 -25.01 -13.07
CA GLU A 395 24.94 -24.39 -11.86
C GLU A 395 25.69 -23.10 -11.51
N ILE A 396 27.04 -23.13 -11.52
CA ILE A 396 27.89 -21.99 -11.23
C ILE A 396 27.66 -20.88 -12.27
N LEU A 397 27.61 -21.21 -13.57
CA LEU A 397 27.35 -20.24 -14.63
C LEU A 397 26.02 -19.49 -14.43
N ALA A 398 24.94 -20.20 -14.09
CA ALA A 398 23.64 -19.59 -13.80
C ALA A 398 23.70 -18.63 -12.60
N HIS A 399 24.43 -18.99 -11.54
CA HIS A 399 24.56 -18.15 -10.34
C HIS A 399 25.50 -16.96 -10.58
N GLN A 400 26.55 -17.11 -11.40
CA GLN A 400 27.42 -16.02 -11.84
C GLN A 400 26.66 -15.01 -12.70
N PHE A 401 25.77 -15.46 -13.59
CA PHE A 401 24.88 -14.57 -14.34
C PHE A 401 24.02 -13.70 -13.39
N LEU A 402 23.38 -14.31 -12.39
CA LEU A 402 22.59 -13.58 -11.41
C LEU A 402 23.44 -12.61 -10.59
N LEU A 403 24.66 -13.02 -10.21
CA LEU A 403 25.58 -12.16 -9.48
C LEU A 403 25.96 -10.92 -10.28
N SER A 404 26.23 -11.08 -11.58
CA SER A 404 26.50 -9.95 -12.49
C SER A 404 25.32 -8.99 -12.51
N ARG A 405 24.10 -9.50 -12.75
CA ARG A 405 22.89 -8.65 -12.82
C ARG A 405 22.57 -7.94 -11.52
N ILE A 406 22.69 -8.63 -10.39
CA ILE A 406 22.48 -8.00 -9.07
C ILE A 406 23.55 -6.95 -8.78
N THR A 407 24.79 -7.15 -9.23
CA THR A 407 25.85 -6.14 -9.08
C THR A 407 25.55 -4.88 -9.90
N GLU A 408 25.06 -5.03 -11.14
CA GLU A 408 24.59 -3.89 -11.95
C GLU A 408 23.45 -3.11 -11.25
N PHE A 409 22.51 -3.81 -10.60
CA PHE A 409 21.48 -3.15 -9.80
C PHE A 409 22.07 -2.44 -8.58
N ILE A 410 23.01 -3.05 -7.85
CA ILE A 410 23.69 -2.42 -6.70
C ILE A 410 24.37 -1.11 -7.11
N GLU A 411 25.06 -1.09 -8.25
CA GLU A 411 25.72 0.12 -8.77
C GLU A 411 24.71 1.22 -9.09
N LYS A 412 23.62 0.89 -9.81
CA LYS A 412 22.54 1.85 -10.13
C LYS A 412 21.93 2.47 -8.88
N TYR A 413 21.64 1.66 -7.87
CA TYR A 413 21.07 2.13 -6.61
C TYR A 413 22.06 3.00 -5.84
N SER A 414 23.33 2.58 -5.76
CA SER A 414 24.37 3.32 -5.04
C SER A 414 24.59 4.70 -5.66
N ALA A 415 24.72 4.77 -6.99
CA ALA A 415 24.85 6.04 -7.72
C ALA A 415 23.63 6.97 -7.54
N CYS A 416 22.41 6.40 -7.52
CA CYS A 416 21.20 7.17 -7.26
C CYS A 416 21.14 7.70 -5.81
N ILE A 417 21.57 6.91 -4.82
CA ILE A 417 21.60 7.37 -3.42
C ILE A 417 22.63 8.49 -3.25
N GLU A 418 23.80 8.39 -3.89
CA GLU A 418 24.83 9.41 -3.88
C GLU A 418 24.35 10.73 -4.51
N SER A 419 23.56 10.65 -5.60
CA SER A 419 23.03 11.84 -6.27
C SER A 419 21.95 12.58 -5.47
N LEU A 420 21.31 11.94 -4.48
CA LEU A 420 20.38 12.62 -3.56
C LEU A 420 21.07 13.61 -2.60
N GLY A 421 22.42 13.63 -2.57
CA GLY A 421 23.22 14.51 -1.70
C GLY A 421 23.21 14.07 -0.23
N SER A 422 23.89 14.81 0.65
CA SER A 422 23.81 14.62 2.11
C SER A 422 22.59 15.34 2.69
N SER A 423 22.05 14.84 3.82
CA SER A 423 20.97 15.52 4.56
C SER A 423 21.40 16.85 5.18
N ASP A 424 22.68 17.22 5.09
CA ASP A 424 23.28 18.39 5.72
C ASP A 424 23.30 19.63 4.82
N SER A 425 22.63 19.60 3.67
CA SER A 425 22.53 20.78 2.80
C SER A 425 21.64 21.84 3.46
N PRO A 426 22.15 23.06 3.78
CA PRO A 426 21.44 24.05 4.61
C PRO A 426 20.23 24.75 3.97
N CYS A 427 19.63 24.19 2.92
CA CYS A 427 18.54 24.84 2.22
C CYS A 427 17.57 23.78 1.68
N ILE A 428 16.55 23.45 2.48
CA ILE A 428 15.14 23.21 2.12
C ILE A 428 14.47 22.80 3.44
N PHE A 429 13.98 23.76 4.22
CA PHE A 429 12.94 23.47 5.21
C PHE A 429 11.65 23.22 4.41
N GLY A 430 11.13 21.99 4.39
CA GLY A 430 9.85 21.71 3.72
C GLY A 430 9.59 20.26 3.27
N GLN A 431 8.41 20.07 2.66
CA GLN A 431 7.87 18.81 2.13
C GLN A 431 8.86 18.04 1.24
N LEU A 432 9.62 18.74 0.40
CA LEU A 432 10.61 18.15 -0.49
C LEU A 432 11.77 17.49 0.27
N ALA A 433 12.24 18.07 1.37
CA ALA A 433 13.31 17.47 2.18
C ALA A 433 12.83 16.17 2.85
N LEU A 434 11.58 16.16 3.33
CA LEU A 434 10.94 14.94 3.85
C LEU A 434 10.84 13.88 2.75
N ARG A 435 10.27 14.21 1.58
CA ARG A 435 10.14 13.25 0.46
C ARG A 435 11.50 12.74 -0.03
N ARG A 436 12.54 13.56 -0.01
CA ARG A 436 13.92 13.12 -0.31
C ARG A 436 14.43 12.11 0.72
N GLN A 437 14.14 12.32 2.01
CA GLN A 437 14.48 11.34 3.05
C GLN A 437 13.72 10.02 2.84
N LEU A 438 12.42 10.08 2.52
CA LEU A 438 11.62 8.90 2.19
C LEU A 438 12.19 8.13 0.98
N ALA A 439 12.61 8.84 -0.06
CA ALA A 439 13.29 8.25 -1.22
C ALA A 439 14.60 7.54 -0.81
N ARG A 440 15.39 8.18 0.07
CA ARG A 440 16.64 7.59 0.56
C ARG A 440 16.38 6.31 1.36
N ASP A 441 15.44 6.33 2.30
CA ASP A 441 15.12 5.17 3.14
C ASP A 441 14.60 3.98 2.33
N LEU A 442 13.79 4.24 1.29
CA LEU A 442 13.39 3.23 0.31
C LEU A 442 14.61 2.61 -0.40
N LEU A 443 15.44 3.44 -1.04
CA LEU A 443 16.55 2.97 -1.87
C LEU A 443 17.63 2.26 -1.04
N VAL A 444 17.92 2.75 0.16
CA VAL A 444 18.85 2.10 1.10
C VAL A 444 18.30 0.74 1.55
N GLY A 445 16.99 0.64 1.79
CA GLY A 445 16.30 -0.60 2.10
C GLY A 445 16.44 -1.65 0.99
N GLU A 446 16.11 -1.29 -0.24
CA GLU A 446 16.24 -2.16 -1.42
C GLU A 446 17.71 -2.53 -1.71
N LEU A 447 18.64 -1.57 -1.59
CA LEU A 447 20.08 -1.81 -1.73
C LEU A 447 20.60 -2.82 -0.71
N ARG A 448 20.13 -2.77 0.54
CA ARG A 448 20.47 -3.74 1.57
C ARG A 448 20.03 -5.14 1.19
N VAL A 449 18.85 -5.28 0.59
CA VAL A 449 18.34 -6.57 0.08
C VAL A 449 19.22 -7.08 -1.06
N LEU A 450 19.52 -6.24 -2.05
CA LEU A 450 20.40 -6.59 -3.18
C LEU A 450 21.79 -7.03 -2.71
N LYS A 451 22.42 -6.29 -1.79
CA LYS A 451 23.72 -6.64 -1.19
C LYS A 451 23.68 -7.99 -0.48
N SER A 452 22.60 -8.29 0.25
CA SER A 452 22.44 -9.60 0.90
C SER A 452 22.35 -10.76 -0.11
N ALA A 453 21.66 -10.54 -1.23
CA ALA A 453 21.57 -11.53 -2.31
C ALA A 453 22.91 -11.72 -3.03
N SER A 454 23.63 -10.62 -3.31
CA SER A 454 24.98 -10.66 -3.90
C SER A 454 25.96 -11.43 -3.01
N ALA A 455 25.96 -11.19 -1.69
CA ALA A 455 26.81 -11.90 -0.74
C ALA A 455 26.53 -13.41 -0.73
N TRP A 456 25.25 -13.80 -0.75
CA TRP A 456 24.87 -15.21 -0.84
C TRP A 456 25.32 -15.86 -2.15
N LEU A 457 25.16 -15.16 -3.29
CA LEU A 457 25.58 -15.66 -4.60
C LEU A 457 27.10 -15.85 -4.69
N LYS A 458 27.89 -14.89 -4.17
CA LYS A 458 29.36 -15.01 -4.10
C LYS A 458 29.77 -16.26 -3.33
N ASN A 459 29.20 -16.48 -2.16
CA ASN A 459 29.51 -17.64 -1.34
C ASN A 459 29.06 -18.96 -2.00
N TYR A 460 27.87 -18.96 -2.62
CA TYR A 460 27.36 -20.14 -3.32
C TYR A 460 28.27 -20.56 -4.48
N CYS A 461 28.75 -19.61 -5.28
CA CYS A 461 29.69 -19.89 -6.36
C CYS A 461 31.04 -20.40 -5.85
N ALA A 462 31.60 -19.79 -4.80
CA ALA A 462 32.88 -20.21 -4.22
C ALA A 462 32.82 -21.64 -3.65
N THR A 463 31.83 -21.91 -2.80
CA THR A 463 31.65 -23.24 -2.20
C THR A 463 31.34 -24.32 -3.24
N SER A 464 30.61 -23.99 -4.31
CA SER A 464 30.35 -24.94 -5.39
C SER A 464 31.60 -25.26 -6.20
N ALA A 465 32.50 -24.30 -6.40
CA ALA A 465 33.78 -24.49 -7.08
C ALA A 465 34.72 -25.39 -6.25
N GLU A 466 34.83 -25.15 -4.94
CA GLU A 466 35.66 -25.98 -4.05
C GLU A 466 35.19 -27.44 -4.00
N ILE A 467 33.88 -27.70 -4.10
CA ILE A 467 33.34 -29.07 -4.16
C ILE A 467 33.68 -29.72 -5.50
N GLN A 468 33.64 -28.95 -6.60
CA GLN A 468 33.99 -29.42 -7.93
C GLN A 468 35.47 -29.78 -8.05
N GLU A 469 36.37 -29.04 -7.39
CA GLU A 469 37.81 -29.35 -7.38
C GLU A 469 38.16 -30.60 -6.55
N LYS A 470 37.26 -31.03 -5.65
CA LYS A 470 37.45 -32.21 -4.78
C LYS A 470 36.85 -33.51 -5.34
N GLN A 471 36.11 -33.44 -6.44
CA GLN A 471 35.48 -34.58 -7.14
C GLN A 471 36.20 -34.86 -8.45
#